data_AF-A0A3P8UJ05-F1
#
_entry.id   AF-A0A3P8UJ05-F1
#
_cell.length_a   1.000
_cell.length_b   1.000
_cell.length_c   1.000
_cell.angle_alpha   90.00
_cell.angle_beta   90.00
_cell.angle_gamma   90.00
#
_symmetry.space_group_name_H-M   'P 1'
#
loop_
_entity.id
_entity.type
_entity.pdbx_description
1 polymer ?
#
loop_
_entity_poly.entity_id
_entity_poly.type
_entity_poly.pdbx_seq_one_letter_code
_entity_poly.pdbx_strand_id
1 'polypeptide(L)'
;VAPPSSQLYYLISRFLTTGPCRRAAEVLVSELEENQLLPGRLDWLGKEHPRTYEEVVAANTHVAPDHLLQICKQVGPLLDREVPSCVPGVHSLLGLGRQSMLRTPKGKLSTCSSAGPRMLYLVHGPTTDVCNNCNSRH
;
A
#
# COMPACT_ATOMS: atom_id res chain seq x y z
N VAL A 1 -6.85 21.28 0.65
CA VAL A 1 -5.92 20.18 0.28
C VAL A 1 -6.75 18.92 0.24
N ALA A 2 -6.81 18.24 -0.91
CA ALA A 2 -7.62 17.03 -1.06
C ALA A 2 -7.25 15.97 0.00
N PRO A 3 -8.21 15.20 0.52
CA PRO A 3 -7.93 14.20 1.56
C PRO A 3 -6.91 13.17 1.04
N PRO A 4 -6.03 12.62 1.89
CA PRO A 4 -5.04 11.62 1.47
C PRO A 4 -5.69 10.41 0.78
N SER A 5 -6.95 10.10 1.11
CA SER A 5 -7.76 9.06 0.46
C SER A 5 -7.92 9.28 -1.05
N SER A 6 -8.06 10.52 -1.53
CA SER A 6 -8.22 10.84 -2.97
C SER A 6 -7.01 10.47 -3.81
N GLN A 7 -5.81 10.76 -3.29
CA GLN A 7 -4.54 10.42 -3.94
C GLN A 7 -4.37 8.90 -4.02
N LEU A 8 -4.77 8.18 -2.96
CA LEU A 8 -4.69 6.73 -2.94
C LEU A 8 -5.63 6.09 -3.99
N TYR A 9 -6.86 6.57 -4.12
CA TYR A 9 -7.78 6.10 -5.16
C TYR A 9 -7.25 6.34 -6.57
N TYR A 10 -6.64 7.51 -6.81
CA TYR A 10 -5.97 7.80 -8.07
C TYR A 10 -4.81 6.83 -8.35
N LEU A 11 -3.97 6.55 -7.35
CA LEU A 11 -2.85 5.62 -7.50
C LEU A 11 -3.31 4.18 -7.76
N ILE A 12 -4.37 3.72 -7.08
CA ILE A 12 -4.96 2.39 -7.30
C ILE A 12 -5.51 2.29 -8.71
N SER A 13 -6.33 3.25 -9.14
CA SER A 13 -6.89 3.26 -10.51
C SER A 13 -5.78 3.26 -11.56
N ARG A 14 -4.74 4.09 -11.39
CA ARG A 14 -3.56 4.16 -12.27
C ARG A 14 -2.81 2.83 -12.38
N PHE A 15 -2.66 2.12 -11.26
CA PHE A 15 -2.05 0.79 -11.22
C PHE A 15 -2.89 -0.24 -11.98
N LEU A 16 -4.22 -0.23 -11.78
CA LEU A 16 -5.12 -1.19 -12.42
C LEU A 16 -5.25 -0.96 -13.93
N THR A 17 -5.14 0.28 -14.42
CA THR A 17 -5.30 0.59 -15.86
C THR A 17 -4.28 -0.13 -16.73
N THR A 18 -3.07 -0.35 -16.22
CA THR A 18 -1.99 -1.04 -16.95
C THR A 18 -1.86 -2.52 -16.60
N GLY A 19 -2.61 -2.99 -15.59
CA GLY A 19 -2.59 -4.36 -15.11
C GLY A 19 -3.59 -5.29 -15.83
N PRO A 20 -3.77 -6.52 -15.30
CA PRO A 20 -4.76 -7.47 -15.81
C PRO A 20 -6.20 -7.08 -15.49
N CYS A 21 -6.42 -6.24 -14.48
CA CYS A 21 -7.73 -5.85 -13.96
C CYS A 21 -8.31 -4.60 -14.65
N ARG A 22 -8.21 -4.49 -15.99
CA ARG A 22 -8.60 -3.27 -16.73
C ARG A 22 -10.08 -2.91 -16.59
N ARG A 23 -10.97 -3.90 -16.64
CA ARG A 23 -12.42 -3.67 -16.45
C ARG A 23 -12.74 -3.08 -15.08
N ALA A 24 -12.03 -3.53 -14.05
CA ALA A 24 -12.20 -2.96 -12.71
C ALA A 24 -11.65 -1.53 -12.64
N ALA A 25 -10.58 -1.23 -13.39
CA ALA A 25 -10.05 0.12 -13.51
C ALA A 25 -11.07 1.07 -14.16
N GLU A 26 -11.72 0.65 -15.25
CA GLU A 26 -12.74 1.44 -15.95
C GLU A 26 -13.91 1.80 -15.02
N VAL A 27 -14.48 0.80 -14.33
CA VAL A 27 -15.57 1.03 -13.36
C VAL A 27 -15.12 1.95 -12.23
N LEU A 28 -13.93 1.70 -11.67
CA LEU A 28 -13.38 2.54 -10.60
C LEU A 28 -13.20 3.99 -11.06
N VAL A 29 -12.66 4.22 -12.27
CA VAL A 29 -12.49 5.58 -12.82
C VAL A 29 -13.84 6.30 -12.92
N SER A 30 -14.88 5.64 -13.42
CA SER A 30 -16.23 6.21 -13.47
C SER A 30 -16.76 6.57 -12.08
N GLU A 31 -16.64 5.66 -11.10
CA GLU A 31 -17.08 5.93 -9.72
C GLU A 31 -16.30 7.09 -9.08
N LEU A 32 -15.01 7.26 -9.40
CA LEU A 32 -14.20 8.37 -8.87
C LEU A 32 -14.64 9.72 -9.41
N GLU A 33 -15.06 9.79 -10.67
CA GLU A 33 -15.58 11.02 -11.27
C GLU A 33 -16.99 11.34 -10.75
N GLU A 34 -17.88 10.35 -10.70
CA GLU A 34 -19.26 10.49 -10.21
C GLU A 34 -19.30 10.98 -8.75
N ASN A 35 -18.45 10.41 -7.90
CA ASN A 35 -18.36 10.77 -6.48
C ASN A 35 -17.38 11.93 -6.20
N GLN A 36 -16.77 12.52 -7.23
CA GLN A 36 -15.79 13.61 -7.11
C GLN A 36 -14.65 13.29 -6.13
N LEU A 37 -14.15 12.05 -6.18
CA LEU A 37 -13.10 11.54 -5.28
C LEU A 37 -11.68 11.80 -5.81
N LEU A 38 -11.56 12.39 -6.99
CA LEU A 38 -10.27 12.76 -7.57
C LEU A 38 -9.72 14.05 -6.94
N PRO A 39 -8.38 14.21 -6.89
CA PRO A 39 -7.78 15.45 -6.39
C PRO A 39 -8.24 16.66 -7.23
N GLY A 40 -9.00 17.56 -6.60
CA GLY A 40 -9.48 18.77 -7.24
C GLY A 40 -8.36 19.79 -7.50
N ARG A 41 -8.68 20.83 -8.28
CA ARG A 41 -7.81 22.02 -8.43
C ARG A 41 -8.30 23.15 -7.55
N LEU A 42 -7.37 23.90 -6.99
CA LEU A 42 -7.68 25.17 -6.37
C LEU A 42 -7.56 26.28 -7.42
N ASP A 43 -8.55 27.18 -7.45
CA ASP A 43 -8.40 28.45 -8.15
C ASP A 43 -7.61 29.47 -7.30
N TRP A 44 -7.38 30.65 -7.86
CA TRP A 44 -6.71 31.77 -7.18
C TRP A 44 -7.50 32.30 -5.96
N LEU A 45 -8.78 31.96 -5.84
CA LEU A 45 -9.61 32.28 -4.69
C LEU A 45 -9.60 31.16 -3.62
N GLY A 46 -8.87 30.07 -3.88
CA GLY A 46 -8.78 28.91 -2.98
C GLY A 46 -10.00 27.98 -3.03
N LYS A 47 -10.88 28.11 -4.02
CA LYS A 47 -12.03 27.22 -4.21
C LYS A 47 -11.63 25.98 -4.99
N GLU A 48 -12.11 24.82 -4.52
CA GLU A 48 -11.86 23.54 -5.16
C GLU A 48 -12.81 23.31 -6.34
N HIS A 49 -12.25 22.87 -7.47
CA HIS A 49 -12.98 22.51 -8.68
C HIS A 49 -12.72 21.04 -9.02
N PRO A 50 -13.76 20.28 -9.38
CA PRO A 50 -13.61 18.89 -9.79
C PRO A 50 -12.77 18.80 -11.06
N ARG A 51 -12.15 17.63 -11.24
CA ARG A 51 -11.35 17.28 -12.42
C ARG A 51 -11.79 15.94 -12.95
N THR A 52 -11.64 15.75 -14.25
CA THR A 52 -11.77 14.42 -14.86
C THR A 52 -10.52 13.59 -14.57
N TYR A 53 -10.62 12.28 -14.70
CA TYR A 53 -9.51 11.37 -14.53
C TYR A 53 -8.37 11.67 -15.50
N GLU A 54 -8.71 11.97 -16.76
CA GLU A 54 -7.76 12.32 -17.81
C GLU A 54 -6.99 13.61 -17.49
N GLU A 55 -7.65 14.62 -16.94
CA GLU A 55 -7.00 15.84 -16.48
C GLU A 55 -6.01 15.59 -15.34
N VAL A 56 -6.36 14.72 -14.39
CA VAL A 56 -5.47 14.34 -13.30
C VAL A 56 -4.26 13.56 -13.83
N VAL A 57 -4.46 12.66 -14.80
CA VAL A 57 -3.36 11.96 -15.47
C VAL A 57 -2.44 12.92 -16.23
N ALA A 58 -3.01 13.87 -16.97
CA ALA A 58 -2.25 14.87 -17.73
C ALA A 58 -1.46 15.81 -16.81
N ALA A 59 -2.01 16.16 -15.64
CA ALA A 59 -1.31 16.98 -14.65
C ALA A 59 -0.19 16.21 -13.91
N ASN A 60 -0.31 14.88 -13.82
CA ASN A 60 0.59 14.01 -13.05
C ASN A 60 1.37 13.03 -13.95
N THR A 61 1.94 13.53 -15.06
CA THR A 61 2.73 12.72 -16.01
C THR A 61 3.94 12.02 -15.40
N HIS A 62 4.49 12.58 -14.32
CA HIS A 62 5.59 12.00 -13.55
C HIS A 62 5.19 10.75 -12.74
N VAL A 63 3.89 10.52 -12.53
CA VAL A 63 3.37 9.37 -11.79
C VAL A 63 3.19 8.19 -12.74
N ALA A 64 4.18 7.30 -12.72
CA ALA A 64 4.16 6.07 -13.47
C ALA A 64 3.06 5.11 -12.97
N PRO A 65 2.54 4.20 -13.82
CA PRO A 65 1.52 3.24 -13.41
C PRO A 65 1.93 2.29 -12.28
N ASP A 66 3.21 2.00 -12.15
CA ASP A 66 3.78 1.16 -11.09
C ASP A 66 4.20 1.96 -9.84
N HIS A 67 3.93 3.28 -9.79
CA HIS A 67 4.38 4.16 -8.71
C HIS A 67 3.94 3.68 -7.32
N LEU A 68 2.68 3.24 -7.18
CA LEU A 68 2.17 2.66 -5.94
C LEU A 68 2.98 1.43 -5.50
N LEU A 69 3.33 0.56 -6.45
CA LEU A 69 4.13 -0.64 -6.19
C LEU A 69 5.56 -0.27 -5.80
N GLN A 70 6.15 0.77 -6.40
CA GLN A 70 7.47 1.27 -6.04
C GLN A 70 7.50 1.78 -4.59
N ILE A 71 6.49 2.56 -4.19
CA ILE A 71 6.34 3.01 -2.79
C ILE A 71 6.30 1.80 -1.86
N CYS A 72 5.42 0.84 -2.15
CA CYS A 72 5.28 -0.38 -1.35
C CYS A 72 6.60 -1.17 -1.18
N LYS A 73 7.44 -1.22 -2.21
CA LYS A 73 8.77 -1.86 -2.14
C LYS A 73 9.76 -1.08 -1.29
N GLN A 74 9.69 0.24 -1.29
CA GLN A 74 10.60 1.11 -0.53
C GLN A 74 10.29 1.14 0.97
N VAL A 75 9.02 1.02 1.36
CA VAL A 75 8.62 1.09 2.77
C VAL A 75 9.27 -0.02 3.61
N GLY A 76 9.46 -1.23 3.05
CA GLY A 76 10.00 -2.37 3.81
C GLY A 76 11.42 -2.12 4.34
N PRO A 77 12.39 -1.87 3.45
CA PRO A 77 13.76 -1.55 3.85
C PRO A 77 13.88 -0.29 4.71
N LEU A 78 13.01 0.71 4.50
CA LEU A 78 12.99 1.92 5.33
C LEU A 78 12.52 1.61 6.76
N LEU A 79 11.46 0.81 6.90
CA LEU A 79 10.90 0.43 8.19
C LEU A 79 11.83 -0.49 8.98
N ASP A 80 12.55 -1.38 8.31
CA ASP A 80 13.52 -2.30 8.96
C ASP A 80 14.66 -1.55 9.69
N ARG A 81 14.97 -0.31 9.30
CA ARG A 81 15.98 0.52 9.98
C ARG A 81 15.53 1.00 11.36
N GLU A 82 14.25 1.32 11.49
CA GLU A 82 13.67 1.86 12.71
C GLU A 82 13.08 0.76 13.61
N VAL A 83 12.45 -0.25 13.00
CA VAL A 83 11.80 -1.36 13.69
C VAL A 83 12.14 -2.66 12.97
N PRO A 84 13.18 -3.39 13.40
CA PRO A 84 13.59 -4.63 12.74
C PRO A 84 12.45 -5.66 12.67
N SER A 85 12.34 -6.33 11.52
CA SER A 85 11.44 -7.48 11.39
C SER A 85 12.08 -8.73 12.04
N CYS A 86 11.28 -9.79 12.27
CA CYS A 86 11.83 -11.04 12.79
C CYS A 86 12.74 -11.77 11.80
N VAL A 87 12.56 -11.55 10.50
CA VAL A 87 13.26 -12.26 9.43
C VAL A 87 13.86 -11.23 8.48
N PRO A 88 15.19 -11.02 8.52
CA PRO A 88 15.84 -10.02 7.67
C PRO A 88 15.57 -10.26 6.18
N GLY A 89 15.28 -9.17 5.45
CA GLY A 89 15.13 -9.20 3.99
C GLY A 89 13.78 -9.73 3.47
N VAL A 90 12.89 -10.21 4.34
CA VAL A 90 11.52 -10.59 3.94
C VAL A 90 10.57 -9.43 4.22
N HIS A 91 10.02 -8.86 3.16
CA HIS A 91 9.01 -7.79 3.24
C HIS A 91 7.72 -8.24 2.55
N SER A 92 6.64 -8.32 3.32
CA SER A 92 5.31 -8.61 2.80
C SER A 92 4.35 -7.50 3.19
N LEU A 93 3.68 -6.92 2.19
CA LEU A 93 2.60 -5.94 2.41
C LEU A 93 1.41 -6.54 3.18
N LEU A 94 1.26 -7.86 3.12
CA LEU A 94 0.20 -8.63 3.78
C LEU A 94 0.71 -9.37 5.03
N GLY A 95 1.92 -9.04 5.50
CA GLY A 95 2.48 -9.57 6.72
C GLY A 95 1.69 -9.16 7.96
N LEU A 96 1.65 -10.02 8.97
CA LEU A 96 0.98 -9.78 10.24
C LEU A 96 1.98 -9.64 11.39
N GLY A 97 1.55 -8.98 12.47
CA GLY A 97 2.35 -8.80 13.68
C GLY A 97 3.72 -8.17 13.39
N ARG A 98 4.80 -8.87 13.75
CA ARG A 98 6.19 -8.39 13.57
C ARG A 98 6.68 -8.40 12.12
N GLN A 99 5.94 -9.00 11.18
CA GLN A 99 6.21 -8.89 9.75
C GLN A 99 5.31 -7.85 9.06
N SER A 100 4.42 -7.19 9.80
CA SER A 100 3.57 -6.14 9.26
C SER A 100 4.38 -4.92 8.83
N MET A 101 3.96 -4.28 7.74
CA MET A 101 4.45 -2.98 7.29
C MET A 101 3.96 -1.81 8.16
N LEU A 102 3.08 -2.09 9.13
CA LEU A 102 2.54 -1.12 10.09
C LEU A 102 2.98 -1.43 11.54
N ARG A 103 4.01 -2.26 11.72
CA ARG A 103 4.52 -2.62 13.05
C ARG A 103 5.12 -1.41 13.76
N THR A 104 4.99 -1.39 15.09
CA THR A 104 5.51 -0.32 15.94
C THR A 104 6.50 -0.87 16.96
N PRO A 105 7.45 -0.05 17.48
CA PRO A 105 8.41 -0.49 18.49
C PRO A 105 7.74 -1.03 19.76
N LYS A 106 6.55 -0.52 20.09
CA LYS A 106 5.77 -0.92 21.27
C LYS A 106 5.06 -2.27 21.12
N GLY A 107 5.20 -2.97 19.99
CA GLY A 107 4.75 -4.35 19.82
C GLY A 107 3.25 -4.57 19.99
N LYS A 108 2.42 -3.52 19.87
CA LYS A 108 0.96 -3.62 19.95
C LYS A 108 0.36 -3.60 18.56
N LEU A 109 0.48 -4.72 17.85
CA LEU A 109 -0.52 -5.11 16.87
C LEU A 109 -1.17 -6.38 17.42
N SER A 110 -2.48 -6.34 17.56
CA SER A 110 -3.35 -7.34 18.18
C SER A 110 -2.85 -8.77 18.03
N THR A 111 -2.59 -9.40 19.17
CA THR A 111 -2.50 -10.84 19.31
C THR A 111 -3.71 -11.48 18.63
N CYS A 112 -3.47 -12.23 17.56
CA CYS A 112 -4.32 -13.39 17.28
C CYS A 112 -3.98 -14.43 18.35
N SER A 113 -4.64 -14.30 19.51
CA SER A 113 -4.81 -15.44 20.39
C SER A 113 -5.64 -16.46 19.61
N SER A 114 -5.07 -17.64 19.37
CA SER A 114 -5.64 -18.80 18.65
C SER A 114 -5.58 -18.78 17.11
N ALA A 115 -4.50 -19.32 16.56
CA ALA A 115 -4.53 -20.42 15.59
C ALA A 115 -3.08 -20.87 15.30
N GLY A 116 -2.87 -22.18 15.18
CA GLY A 116 -1.57 -22.83 14.96
C GLY A 116 -0.85 -22.44 13.66
N PRO A 117 0.17 -23.21 13.23
CA PRO A 117 1.12 -22.80 12.21
C PRO A 117 0.43 -22.71 10.84
N ARG A 118 -0.03 -21.51 10.46
CA ARG A 118 -0.41 -21.21 9.08
C ARG A 118 0.81 -20.69 8.34
N MET A 119 1.54 -21.67 7.83
CA MET A 119 2.25 -21.68 6.54
C MET A 119 2.29 -20.33 5.79
N LEU A 120 3.48 -19.74 5.74
CA LEU A 120 3.81 -18.69 4.77
C LEU A 120 4.14 -19.38 3.42
N TYR A 121 3.19 -19.37 2.49
CA TYR A 121 3.47 -19.43 1.07
C TYR A 121 2.93 -18.12 0.50
N LEU A 122 3.74 -17.21 -0.09
CA LEU A 122 4.38 -17.35 -1.39
C LEU A 122 5.43 -16.25 -1.57
N VAL A 123 6.70 -16.61 -1.80
CA VAL A 123 7.54 -16.01 -2.86
C VAL A 123 8.50 -17.12 -3.32
N HIS A 124 8.52 -17.42 -4.62
CA HIS A 124 9.45 -18.36 -5.23
C HIS A 124 10.91 -17.93 -4.98
N GLY A 125 11.63 -18.69 -4.16
CA GLY A 125 13.06 -18.55 -3.83
C GLY A 125 13.44 -19.54 -2.73
N PRO A 126 14.69 -20.05 -2.68
CA PRO A 126 15.02 -21.21 -1.87
C PRO A 126 14.81 -20.90 -0.38
N THR A 127 14.03 -21.77 0.24
CA THR A 127 13.69 -21.80 1.66
C THR A 127 14.94 -21.83 2.52
N THR A 128 15.10 -20.84 3.39
CA THR A 128 15.83 -21.02 4.64
C THR A 128 14.83 -20.94 5.78
N ASP A 129 14.83 -22.02 6.57
CA ASP A 129 14.07 -22.20 7.80
C ASP A 129 14.22 -21.05 8.81
N VAL A 130 13.30 -21.09 9.78
CA VAL A 130 13.40 -20.56 11.15
C VAL A 130 12.69 -19.22 11.41
N CYS A 131 11.53 -19.32 12.08
CA CYS A 131 11.35 -18.64 13.37
C CYS A 131 10.32 -19.37 14.24
N ASN A 132 10.66 -20.59 14.70
CA ASN A 132 10.01 -21.23 15.85
C ASN A 132 10.67 -20.75 17.15
N ASN A 133 10.65 -19.43 17.42
CA ASN A 133 10.79 -18.97 18.80
C ASN A 133 10.33 -17.52 18.98
N CYS A 134 9.06 -17.34 19.32
CA CYS A 134 8.57 -16.11 19.95
C CYS A 134 8.12 -16.41 21.38
N ASN A 135 8.92 -17.17 22.13
CA ASN A 135 8.79 -17.19 23.59
C ASN A 135 10.16 -17.16 24.28
N SER A 136 10.22 -16.37 25.35
CA SER A 136 11.31 -16.21 26.32
C SER A 136 12.48 -15.27 25.95
N ARG A 137 12.53 -14.09 26.61
CA ARG A 137 13.43 -13.82 27.76
C ARG A 137 13.17 -12.43 28.38
N HIS A 138 12.96 -12.49 29.70
CA HIS A 138 12.93 -11.48 30.79
C HIS A 138 12.09 -10.21 30.65
#